data_AF-A0A6M0A7D3-F1
#
_entry.id   AF-A0A6M0A7D3-F1
#
_cell.length_a   1.000
_cell.length_b   1.000
_cell.length_c   1.000
_cell.angle_alpha   90.00
_cell.angle_beta   90.00
_cell.angle_gamma   90.00
#
_symmetry.space_group_name_H-M   'P 1'
#
loop_
_entity.id
_entity.type
_entity.pdbx_description
1 polymer ?
#
loop_
_entity_poly.entity_id
_entity_poly.type
_entity_poly.pdbx_seq_one_letter_code
_entity_poly.pdbx_strand_id
1 'polypeptide(L)'
;MSSVYYTLAGMFERSGVGLHSGISTNVRVLPAAAGVGRYFVRVDLPGKPVIPANIDAVSGTTLSTELSTSTQYGNATVRTVEHLLAALAGS
;
A
#
# COMPACT_ATOMS: atom_id res chain seq x y z
N MET A 1 26.89 10.59 -5.76
CA MET A 1 25.95 11.07 -4.73
C MET A 1 25.35 9.85 -4.05
N SER A 2 25.43 9.73 -2.73
CA SER A 2 24.75 8.65 -2.01
C SER A 2 23.24 8.93 -1.98
N SER A 3 22.42 7.93 -2.29
CA SER A 3 20.97 8.05 -2.19
C SER A 3 20.56 8.28 -0.73
N VAL A 4 19.78 9.32 -0.47
CA VAL A 4 19.17 9.57 0.84
C VAL A 4 17.77 8.95 0.82
N TYR A 5 17.46 8.15 1.84
CA TYR A 5 16.14 7.53 2.02
C TYR A 5 15.46 8.09 3.25
N TYR A 6 14.16 8.37 3.13
CA TYR A 6 13.32 8.82 4.24
C TYR A 6 12.34 7.73 4.63
N THR A 7 12.05 7.65 5.93
CA THR A 7 11.01 6.79 6.48
C THR A 7 10.35 7.49 7.68
N LEU A 8 9.27 6.90 8.19
CA LEU A 8 8.57 7.43 9.35
C LEU A 8 9.44 7.34 10.60
N ALA A 9 9.35 8.35 11.48
CA ALA A 9 9.97 8.28 12.81
C ALA A 9 9.30 7.24 13.74
N GLY A 10 8.03 6.93 13.48
CA GLY A 10 7.25 5.94 14.22
C GLY A 10 6.00 5.53 13.44
N MET A 11 5.34 4.46 13.90
CA MET A 11 4.07 3.99 13.32
C MET A 11 2.95 5.02 13.52
N PHE A 12 2.04 5.12 12.54
CA PHE A 12 0.70 5.66 12.78
C PHE A 12 -0.39 4.73 12.22
N GLU A 13 -1.62 4.93 12.71
CA GLU A 13 -2.78 4.16 12.26
C GLU A 13 -4.03 5.02 12.08
N ARG A 14 -4.91 4.60 11.17
CA ARG A 14 -6.22 5.23 10.93
C ARG A 14 -7.26 4.16 10.57
N SER A 15 -8.46 4.31 11.12
CA SER A 15 -9.62 3.51 10.76
C SER A 15 -10.62 4.34 9.96
N GLY A 16 -11.34 3.70 9.03
CA GLY A 16 -12.34 4.35 8.20
C GLY A 16 -13.16 3.34 7.40
N VAL A 17 -13.94 3.84 6.44
CA VAL A 17 -14.74 3.02 5.52
C VAL A 17 -14.16 3.17 4.11
N GLY A 18 -13.97 2.05 3.41
CA GLY A 18 -13.50 2.06 2.03
C GLY A 18 -14.52 2.73 1.10
N LEU A 19 -14.08 3.75 0.34
CA LEU A 19 -14.95 4.58 -0.50
C LEU A 19 -15.84 3.77 -1.45
N HIS A 20 -15.26 2.77 -2.13
CA HIS A 20 -15.97 1.98 -3.14
C HIS A 20 -16.49 0.64 -2.61
N SER A 21 -15.96 0.15 -1.48
CA SER A 21 -16.34 -1.15 -0.92
C SER A 21 -17.37 -1.08 0.20
N GLY A 22 -17.47 0.06 0.90
CA GLY A 22 -18.28 0.19 2.11
C GLY A 22 -17.74 -0.61 3.31
N ILE A 23 -16.54 -1.19 3.21
CA ILE A 23 -15.97 -2.07 4.24
C ILE A 23 -15.20 -1.24 5.27
N SER A 24 -15.48 -1.48 6.56
CA SER A 24 -14.69 -0.92 7.65
C SER A 24 -13.26 -1.47 7.61
N THR A 25 -12.29 -0.56 7.54
CA THR A 25 -10.88 -0.87 7.30
C THR A 25 -10.00 -0.12 8.29
N ASN A 26 -8.95 -0.78 8.78
CA ASN A 26 -7.87 -0.16 9.55
C ASN A 26 -6.57 -0.22 8.74
N VAL A 27 -5.90 0.93 8.61
CA VAL A 27 -4.62 1.07 7.92
C VAL A 27 -3.56 1.47 8.94
N ARG A 28 -2.45 0.72 8.96
CA ARG A 28 -1.24 1.05 9.73
C ARG A 28 -0.10 1.33 8.77
N VAL A 29 0.62 2.42 9.00
CA VAL A 29 1.81 2.78 8.22
C VAL A 29 3.01 2.75 9.17
N LEU A 30 4.02 1.95 8.80
CA LEU A 30 5.17 1.64 9.64
C LEU A 30 6.46 2.17 8.99
N PRO A 31 7.51 2.47 9.79
CA PRO A 31 8.85 2.68 9.27
C PRO A 31 9.34 1.44 8.48
N ALA A 32 10.17 1.68 7.48
CA ALA A 32 10.78 0.64 6.66
C ALA A 32 12.28 0.91 6.49
N ALA A 33 13.05 -0.15 6.24
CA ALA A 33 14.48 -0.02 5.96
C ALA A 33 14.73 0.77 4.66
N ALA A 34 15.87 1.46 4.62
CA ALA A 34 16.30 2.19 3.45
C ALA A 34 16.36 1.29 2.20
N GLY A 35 15.94 1.82 1.05
CA GLY A 35 15.97 1.10 -0.22
C GLY A 35 14.83 0.11 -0.49
N VAL A 36 13.98 -0.22 0.49
CA VAL A 36 12.89 -1.20 0.30
C VAL A 36 11.75 -0.65 -0.58
N GLY A 37 11.56 0.67 -0.61
CA GLY A 37 10.42 1.30 -1.28
C GLY A 37 9.13 1.19 -0.47
N ARG A 38 8.00 1.46 -1.11
CA ARG A 38 6.66 1.39 -0.49
C ARG A 38 5.93 0.13 -0.94
N TYR A 39 5.20 -0.49 -0.02
CA TYR A 39 4.39 -1.67 -0.27
C TYR A 39 3.22 -1.72 0.71
N PHE A 40 2.18 -2.44 0.33
CA PHE A 40 1.03 -2.75 1.17
C PHE A 40 1.12 -4.19 1.64
N VAL A 41 0.49 -4.48 2.78
CA VAL A 41 0.36 -5.84 3.31
C VAL A 41 -1.09 -6.10 3.66
N ARG A 42 -1.71 -7.10 3.02
CA ARG A 42 -3.07 -7.55 3.36
C ARG A 42 -3.02 -8.49 4.56
N VAL A 43 -2.93 -7.90 5.74
CA VAL A 43 -2.75 -8.64 7.01
C VAL A 43 -3.94 -9.52 7.39
N ASP A 44 -5.10 -9.27 6.77
CA ASP A 44 -6.34 -10.02 6.92
C ASP A 44 -6.38 -11.32 6.11
N LEU A 45 -5.47 -11.50 5.15
CA LEU A 45 -5.39 -12.70 4.31
C LEU A 45 -4.34 -13.70 4.83
N PRO A 46 -4.55 -15.02 4.61
CA PRO A 46 -3.52 -16.02 4.87
C PRO A 46 -2.21 -15.69 4.14
N GLY A 47 -1.07 -15.90 4.82
CA GLY A 47 0.25 -15.58 4.26
C GLY A 47 0.59 -14.10 4.21
N LYS A 48 -0.33 -13.19 4.56
CA LYS A 48 -0.12 -11.74 4.63
C LYS A 48 0.59 -11.20 3.37
N PRO A 49 -0.03 -11.35 2.19
CA PRO A 49 0.64 -11.06 0.93
C PRO A 49 1.08 -9.59 0.87
N VAL A 50 2.30 -9.41 0.36
CA VAL A 50 2.94 -8.11 0.14
C VAL A 50 2.65 -7.65 -1.29
N ILE A 51 2.05 -6.47 -1.42
CA ILE A 51 1.70 -5.86 -2.70
C ILE A 51 2.62 -4.64 -2.93
N PRO A 52 3.57 -4.69 -3.87
CA PRO A 52 4.48 -3.58 -4.09
C PRO A 52 3.73 -2.35 -4.64
N ALA A 53 4.11 -1.15 -4.19
CA ALA A 53 3.56 0.10 -4.72
C ALA A 53 4.42 0.61 -5.89
N ASN A 54 4.41 -0.14 -6.99
CA ASN A 54 5.08 0.22 -8.24
C ASN A 54 4.12 0.08 -9.43
N ILE A 55 4.54 0.53 -10.61
CA ILE A 55 3.68 0.58 -11.79
C ILE A 55 3.32 -0.83 -12.31
N ASP A 56 4.23 -1.79 -12.18
CA ASP A 56 4.02 -3.17 -12.64
C ASP A 56 2.95 -3.90 -11.84
N ALA A 57 2.64 -3.44 -10.62
CA ALA A 57 1.60 -4.00 -9.77
C ALA A 57 0.21 -3.42 -10.03
N VAL A 58 0.07 -2.38 -10.87
CA VAL A 58 -1.22 -1.76 -11.15
C VAL A 58 -2.11 -2.71 -11.95
N SER A 59 -3.21 -3.15 -11.36
CA SER A 59 -4.18 -4.07 -11.97
C SER A 59 -5.45 -3.39 -12.47
N GLY A 60 -5.72 -2.16 -12.04
CA GLY A 60 -6.93 -1.44 -12.43
C GLY A 60 -6.89 0.05 -12.07
N THR A 61 -7.59 0.85 -12.87
CA THR A 61 -7.65 2.32 -12.70
C THR A 61 -9.08 2.86 -12.71
N THR A 62 -10.09 2.00 -12.93
CA THR A 62 -11.50 2.39 -12.91
C THR A 62 -11.90 2.82 -11.49
N LEU A 63 -12.33 4.08 -11.33
CA LEU A 63 -12.74 4.74 -10.07
C LEU A 63 -11.65 4.94 -9.01
N SER A 64 -10.51 4.24 -9.11
CA SER A 64 -9.38 4.32 -8.17
C SER A 64 -8.17 3.57 -8.73
N THR A 65 -6.99 3.77 -8.17
CA THR A 65 -5.84 2.90 -8.45
C THR A 65 -5.96 1.61 -7.62
N GLU A 66 -5.87 0.47 -8.30
CA GLU A 66 -5.78 -0.85 -7.70
C GLU A 66 -4.41 -1.46 -7.94
N LEU A 67 -3.81 -2.02 -6.89
CA LEU A 67 -2.60 -2.81 -6.96
C LEU A 67 -2.92 -4.28 -6.67
N SER A 68 -2.18 -5.19 -7.30
CA SER A 68 -2.31 -6.63 -7.08
C SER A 68 -0.96 -7.31 -6.90
N THR A 69 -0.95 -8.45 -6.20
CA THR A 69 0.18 -9.38 -6.21
C THR A 69 0.36 -9.98 -7.61
N SER A 70 1.60 -10.36 -7.94
CA SER A 70 1.86 -11.19 -9.13
C SER A 70 1.06 -12.49 -9.05
N THR A 71 0.58 -12.95 -10.21
CA THR A 71 -0.31 -14.11 -10.40
C THR A 71 0.20 -15.40 -9.77
N GLN A 72 1.51 -15.50 -9.46
CA GLN A 72 2.14 -16.67 -8.86
C GLN A 72 1.76 -16.92 -7.38
N TYR A 73 1.28 -15.92 -6.63
CA TYR A 73 1.02 -16.04 -5.18
C TYR A 73 -0.46 -15.86 -4.78
N GLY A 74 -1.37 -16.03 -5.74
CA GLY A 74 -2.80 -15.69 -5.59
C GLY A 74 -3.07 -14.22 -5.89
N ASN A 75 -4.32 -13.86 -6.21
CA ASN A 75 -4.73 -12.49 -6.53
C ASN A 75 -5.16 -11.74 -5.26
N ALA A 76 -4.21 -11.26 -4.46
CA ALA A 76 -4.51 -10.29 -3.41
C ALA A 76 -4.43 -8.88 -3.98
N THR A 77 -5.42 -8.05 -3.66
CA THR A 77 -5.51 -6.68 -4.17
C THR A 77 -5.69 -5.65 -3.05
N VAL A 78 -5.34 -4.41 -3.35
CA VAL A 78 -5.62 -3.22 -2.54
C VAL A 78 -6.05 -2.09 -3.47
N ARG A 79 -7.16 -1.41 -3.14
CA ARG A 79 -7.76 -0.33 -3.94
C ARG A 79 -7.68 1.00 -3.25
N THR A 80 -7.77 2.07 -4.03
CA THR A 80 -7.81 3.47 -3.55
C THR A 80 -6.52 3.85 -2.82
N VAL A 81 -5.38 3.43 -3.37
CA VAL A 81 -4.05 3.66 -2.80
C VAL A 81 -3.53 5.08 -3.06
N GLU A 82 -4.07 5.76 -4.08
CA GLU A 82 -3.55 6.99 -4.67
C GLU A 82 -3.42 8.15 -3.67
N HIS A 83 -4.44 8.39 -2.82
CA HIS A 83 -4.42 9.52 -1.89
C HIS A 83 -3.38 9.33 -0.78
N LEU A 84 -3.28 8.11 -0.24
CA LEU A 84 -2.27 7.81 0.79
C LEU A 84 -0.86 7.90 0.21
N LEU A 85 -0.64 7.34 -0.98
CA LEU A 85 0.65 7.41 -1.66
C LEU A 85 1.04 8.85 -2.02
N ALA A 86 0.08 9.68 -2.44
CA ALA A 86 0.31 11.11 -2.72
C ALA A 86 0.71 11.88 -1.45
N ALA A 87 0.00 11.66 -0.34
CA ALA A 87 0.33 12.29 0.94
C ALA A 87 1.74 11.92 1.45
N LEU A 88 2.14 10.64 1.29
CA LEU A 88 3.46 10.17 1.67
C LEU A 88 4.57 10.64 0.71
N ALA A 89 4.24 10.98 -0.53
CA ALA A 89 5.21 11.47 -1.52
C ALA A 89 5.46 12.97 -1.40
N GLY A 90 4.46 13.74 -0.97
CA GLY A 90 4.56 15.19 -0.78
C GLY A 90 5.10 15.65 0.57
N SER A 91 5.51 14.72 1.45
CA SER A 91 6.04 14.97 2.78
C SER A 91 7.56 15.04 2.83
#